data_AF-A0A329LTF9-F1
#
_entry.id   AF-A0A329LTF9-F1
#
_cell.length_a   1.000
_cell.length_b   1.000
_cell.length_c   1.000
_cell.angle_alpha   90.00
_cell.angle_beta   90.00
_cell.angle_gamma   90.00
#
_symmetry.space_group_name_H-M   'P 1'
#
loop_
_entity.id
_entity.type
_entity.pdbx_description
1 polymer ?
#
loop_
_entity_poly.entity_id
_entity_poly.type
_entity_poly.pdbx_seq_one_letter_code
_entity_poly.pdbx_strand_id
1 'polypeptide(L)'
;MGRLTKLAALAMLADVFLSALIGIGVYWGFSVYPYWMPARQAAEGITFNMTIPLWMPSIQDLRTPLTFLQSESENGIPLTIVFSLLAAVVISFVRGMYLGGMNGLVSYKSVSLWNCGRYYFKRMLGWTIISALATGIATLITAVLGPLGFAFMLILFFYSLTPYLIVLHNIGLWEALSRAPSIFRRYFRRLFSLALSAALLTLCISFFNGVPKPYNYFIVMLIYSMAGSALIRELMNRLAYLMKRDLAWLSQVPVPLAGESRLGKTGSYLLLFVLPLLGIAFASGFHLQALDWKSKQDWHGIAYGTGISEALRASNQQYTSYFWEQRTYDLELSIPDLSDGHRPAEIRGFGHIRWNVNKDVITRISSNTTQHRIEPALVEDTFYYRLKRVQSDDGTYYYSSREGAIGTLAVYRKQHEPLSAVMTVSGDGRNVFLLQHPARFDPWQAYRVSADGAFLIPKSSQINPTDFKYHWFSRDLQKEDIFRFLQDKNTQNFYDRKERAFALLAAALQEADGNMVTRLLDAMRANEVNVIAPAWDAAQWTAKLRELYSGADIAGMLPYLTKAGETTGHAAEQLSEQDGITKYRIRVTFPDGTAVIAYTENNRDLKELTVEIEDGTGGKQP
;
A
#
# COMPACT_ATOMS: atom_id res chain seq x y z
N MET A 1 -43.67 -1.72 8.46
CA MET A 1 -42.35 -2.25 8.04
C MET A 1 -42.01 -1.92 6.59
N GLY A 2 -42.85 -2.26 5.60
CA GLY A 2 -42.55 -2.07 4.16
C GLY A 2 -42.32 -0.64 3.62
N ARG A 3 -42.56 0.42 4.41
CA ARG A 3 -42.22 1.81 4.05
C ARG A 3 -40.82 2.22 4.53
N LEU A 4 -40.39 1.69 5.67
CA LEU A 4 -39.03 1.92 6.20
C LEU A 4 -38.00 1.23 5.32
N THR A 5 -38.32 0.03 4.82
CA THR A 5 -37.46 -0.73 3.90
C THR A 5 -37.21 0.02 2.59
N LYS A 6 -38.21 0.73 2.05
CA LYS A 6 -38.03 1.60 0.87
C LYS A 6 -37.02 2.71 1.10
N LEU A 7 -37.03 3.32 2.29
CA LEU A 7 -36.10 4.39 2.64
C LEU A 7 -34.69 3.86 2.93
N ALA A 8 -34.61 2.70 3.58
CA ALA A 8 -33.33 2.02 3.79
C ALA A 8 -32.69 1.61 2.45
N ALA A 9 -33.47 1.06 1.50
CA ALA A 9 -32.98 0.75 0.16
C ALA A 9 -32.54 2.00 -0.61
N LEU A 10 -33.21 3.15 -0.43
CA LEU A 10 -32.78 4.42 -1.02
C LEU A 10 -31.44 4.91 -0.44
N ALA A 11 -31.23 4.77 0.86
CA ALA A 11 -29.95 5.08 1.50
C ALA A 11 -28.83 4.16 0.97
N MET A 12 -29.08 2.86 0.93
CA MET A 12 -28.19 1.85 0.35
C MET A 12 -27.79 2.18 -1.09
N LEU A 13 -28.75 2.59 -1.93
CA LEU A 13 -28.47 2.96 -3.31
C LEU A 13 -27.52 4.15 -3.41
N ALA A 14 -27.69 5.15 -2.54
CA ALA A 14 -26.80 6.31 -2.49
C ALA A 14 -25.38 5.91 -2.06
N ASP A 15 -25.27 5.03 -1.06
CA ASP A 15 -23.99 4.52 -0.58
C ASP A 15 -23.28 3.71 -1.67
N VAL A 16 -23.98 2.81 -2.37
CA VAL A 16 -23.42 2.04 -3.51
C VAL A 16 -22.97 2.95 -4.64
N PHE A 17 -23.78 3.96 -5.00
CA PHE A 17 -23.42 4.94 -6.01
C PHE A 17 -22.16 5.71 -5.63
N LEU A 18 -22.07 6.16 -4.38
CA LEU A 18 -20.90 6.88 -3.88
C LEU A 18 -19.66 5.98 -3.90
N SER A 19 -19.76 4.73 -3.46
CA SER A 19 -18.64 3.78 -3.49
C SER A 19 -18.17 3.49 -4.92
N ALA A 20 -19.08 3.39 -5.89
CA ALA A 20 -18.72 3.26 -7.30
C ALA A 20 -18.02 4.53 -7.84
N LEU A 21 -18.52 5.71 -7.49
CA LEU A 21 -17.94 6.99 -7.90
C LEU A 21 -16.52 7.18 -7.34
N ILE A 22 -16.31 6.80 -6.08
CA ILE A 22 -15.00 6.83 -5.43
C ILE A 22 -14.07 5.79 -6.05
N GLY A 23 -14.56 4.58 -6.36
CA GLY A 23 -13.78 3.56 -7.06
C GLY A 23 -13.27 4.05 -8.43
N ILE A 24 -14.14 4.72 -9.21
CA ILE A 24 -13.77 5.38 -10.47
C ILE A 24 -12.80 6.53 -10.23
N GLY A 25 -13.01 7.33 -9.17
CA GLY A 25 -12.10 8.40 -8.77
C GLY A 25 -10.70 7.91 -8.48
N VAL A 26 -10.58 6.84 -7.69
CA VAL A 26 -9.32 6.16 -7.43
C VAL A 26 -8.70 5.71 -8.75
N TYR A 27 -9.47 5.09 -9.65
CA TYR A 27 -9.03 4.65 -10.99
C TYR A 27 -8.43 5.78 -11.85
N TRP A 28 -9.09 6.93 -11.91
CA TRP A 28 -8.71 8.06 -12.77
C TRP A 28 -7.92 9.18 -12.06
N GLY A 29 -7.51 8.96 -10.81
CA GLY A 29 -6.70 9.92 -10.06
C GLY A 29 -7.46 11.19 -9.65
N PHE A 30 -8.76 11.10 -9.34
CA PHE A 30 -9.54 12.20 -8.77
C PHE A 30 -10.26 11.79 -7.48
N SER A 31 -10.63 12.76 -6.63
CA SER A 31 -11.37 12.49 -5.38
C SER A 31 -12.78 13.08 -5.42
N VAL A 32 -13.63 12.66 -4.47
CA VAL A 32 -15.00 13.17 -4.33
C VAL A 32 -15.20 13.68 -2.92
N TYR A 33 -15.36 14.98 -2.74
CA TYR A 33 -15.58 15.60 -1.43
C TYR A 33 -16.94 15.19 -0.81
N PRO A 34 -17.06 14.99 0.53
CA PRO A 34 -16.07 15.18 1.60
C PRO A 34 -15.09 14.02 1.80
N TYR A 35 -15.12 13.03 0.92
CA TYR A 35 -14.32 11.83 1.00
C TYR A 35 -12.94 12.06 0.37
N TRP A 36 -12.18 12.96 1.01
CA TRP A 36 -10.78 13.18 0.70
C TRP A 36 -9.96 12.11 1.40
N MET A 37 -9.78 10.97 0.74
CA MET A 37 -8.67 10.08 1.04
C MET A 37 -7.68 10.24 -0.12
N PRO A 38 -6.46 10.74 0.15
CA PRO A 38 -5.38 10.58 -0.81
C PRO A 38 -5.25 9.08 -1.10
N ALA A 39 -5.16 8.68 -2.37
CA ALA A 39 -5.05 7.27 -2.75
C ALA A 39 -3.90 6.55 -2.00
N ARG A 40 -2.87 7.30 -1.56
CA ARG A 40 -1.75 6.82 -0.75
C ARG A 40 -2.09 6.50 0.72
N GLN A 41 -2.98 7.25 1.38
CA GLN A 41 -3.29 7.02 2.81
C GLN A 41 -4.22 5.83 3.06
N ALA A 42 -5.02 5.42 2.07
CA ALA A 42 -5.83 4.21 2.18
C ALA A 42 -4.99 2.91 2.09
N ALA A 43 -3.73 3.02 1.64
CA ALA A 43 -2.75 1.95 1.56
C ALA A 43 -1.77 1.94 2.75
N GLU A 44 -1.92 2.78 3.76
CA GLU A 44 -1.23 2.63 5.05
C GLU A 44 -2.23 2.05 6.05
N GLY A 45 -1.88 0.92 6.66
CA GLY A 45 -2.77 0.24 7.59
C GLY A 45 -3.14 1.16 8.75
N ILE A 46 -4.42 1.56 8.81
CA ILE A 46 -4.98 2.06 10.06
C ILE A 46 -4.94 0.87 11.02
N THR A 47 -4.04 0.92 12.01
CA THR A 47 -3.86 -0.09 13.07
C THR A 47 -5.10 -0.26 13.97
N PHE A 48 -6.11 0.59 13.77
CA PHE A 48 -7.46 0.43 14.30
C PHE A 48 -8.40 -0.13 13.23
N ASN A 49 -8.77 -1.42 13.35
CA ASN A 49 -9.86 -2.05 12.59
C ASN A 49 -11.24 -1.55 13.09
N MET A 50 -11.51 -0.25 12.98
CA MET A 50 -12.87 0.27 13.09
C MET A 50 -13.44 0.42 11.70
N THR A 51 -14.50 -0.32 11.40
CA THR A 51 -15.17 -0.15 10.11
C THR A 51 -16.02 1.11 10.16
N ILE A 52 -15.47 2.21 9.64
CA ILE A 52 -16.15 3.51 9.60
C ILE A 52 -17.47 3.32 8.82
N PRO A 53 -18.61 3.84 9.30
CA PRO A 53 -19.93 3.65 8.72
C PRO A 53 -20.15 4.25 7.30
N LEU A 54 -19.09 4.56 6.58
CA LEU A 54 -19.07 4.96 5.18
C LEU A 54 -18.23 3.92 4.44
N TRP A 55 -18.91 2.84 4.04
CA TRP A 55 -18.32 1.64 3.46
C TRP A 55 -17.89 1.89 2.01
N MET A 56 -16.80 2.65 1.88
CA MET A 56 -15.92 2.52 0.73
C MET A 56 -15.24 1.16 0.82
N PRO A 57 -15.03 0.42 -0.29
CA PRO A 57 -13.95 -0.54 -0.27
C PRO A 57 -12.68 0.15 0.24
N SER A 58 -11.99 -0.46 1.20
CA SER A 58 -10.59 -0.07 1.35
C SER A 58 -9.94 -0.29 0.00
N ILE A 59 -9.00 0.56 -0.38
CA ILE A 59 -8.18 0.30 -1.56
C ILE A 59 -7.56 -1.11 -1.47
N GLN A 60 -7.29 -1.59 -0.25
CA GLN A 60 -6.79 -2.93 0.03
C GLN A 60 -7.81 -4.06 -0.25
N ASP A 61 -9.11 -3.75 -0.29
CA ASP A 61 -10.20 -4.71 -0.54
C ASP A 61 -10.57 -4.79 -2.02
N LEU A 62 -10.05 -3.89 -2.86
CA LEU A 62 -10.15 -3.98 -4.30
C LEU A 62 -9.33 -5.19 -4.76
N ARG A 63 -10.00 -6.22 -5.28
CA ARG A 63 -9.36 -7.39 -5.90
C ARG A 63 -8.92 -7.11 -7.34
N THR A 64 -8.68 -5.84 -7.66
CA THR A 64 -8.31 -5.38 -9.00
C THR A 64 -6.96 -4.69 -8.94
N PRO A 65 -6.14 -4.86 -9.99
CA PRO A 65 -4.79 -4.32 -10.01
C PRO A 65 -4.82 -2.79 -10.01
N LEU A 66 -4.28 -2.19 -8.95
CA LEU A 66 -4.18 -0.73 -8.77
C LEU A 66 -2.93 -0.15 -9.46
N THR A 67 -2.20 -0.98 -10.20
CA THR A 67 -1.00 -0.61 -10.97
C THR A 67 -1.31 0.19 -12.24
N PHE A 68 -2.58 0.54 -12.46
CA PHE A 68 -3.04 1.38 -13.56
C PHE A 68 -3.59 2.73 -13.08
N LEU A 69 -3.52 3.02 -11.78
CA LEU A 69 -3.97 4.28 -11.23
C LEU A 69 -2.99 5.39 -11.65
N GLN A 70 -3.45 6.40 -12.39
CA GLN A 70 -2.60 7.55 -12.67
C GLN A 70 -2.27 8.26 -11.36
N SER A 71 -1.01 8.15 -10.91
CA SER A 71 -0.58 8.61 -9.58
C SER A 71 -0.74 10.12 -9.38
N GLU A 72 -0.84 10.91 -10.44
CA GLU A 72 -1.04 12.35 -10.41
C GLU A 72 -1.29 12.76 -11.86
N SER A 73 -2.55 12.88 -12.26
CA SER A 73 -2.82 13.67 -13.46
C SER A 73 -2.81 15.14 -13.03
N GLU A 74 -2.05 15.99 -13.72
CA GLU A 74 -2.16 17.45 -13.59
C GLU A 74 -3.62 17.94 -13.80
N ASN A 75 -4.47 17.09 -14.40
CA ASN A 75 -5.90 17.28 -14.62
C ASN A 75 -6.81 16.77 -13.48
N GLY A 76 -6.26 16.24 -12.38
CA GLY A 76 -7.04 15.62 -11.30
C GLY A 76 -7.86 16.62 -10.49
N ILE A 77 -7.42 17.87 -10.38
CA ILE A 77 -8.13 18.93 -9.65
C ILE A 77 -9.45 19.33 -10.36
N PRO A 78 -9.47 19.66 -11.67
CA PRO A 78 -10.71 19.90 -12.41
C PRO A 78 -11.72 18.74 -12.30
N LEU A 79 -11.25 17.49 -12.47
CA LEU A 79 -12.12 16.31 -12.37
C LEU A 79 -12.69 16.14 -10.96
N THR A 80 -11.87 16.34 -9.93
CA THR A 80 -12.30 16.33 -8.52
C THR A 80 -13.42 17.33 -8.27
N ILE A 81 -13.28 18.56 -8.79
CA ILE A 81 -14.31 19.61 -8.65
C ILE A 81 -15.61 19.20 -9.35
N VAL A 82 -15.53 18.73 -10.60
CA VAL A 82 -16.70 18.33 -11.39
C VAL A 82 -17.44 17.15 -10.74
N PHE A 83 -16.73 16.09 -10.37
CA PHE A 83 -17.35 14.91 -9.77
C PHE A 83 -17.85 15.16 -8.34
N SER A 84 -17.20 16.05 -7.57
CA SER A 84 -17.72 16.50 -6.28
C SER A 84 -19.01 17.31 -6.42
N LEU A 85 -19.12 18.18 -7.43
CA LEU A 85 -20.35 18.92 -7.74
C LEU A 85 -21.48 17.97 -8.16
N LEU A 86 -21.18 17.00 -9.04
CA LEU A 86 -22.15 15.99 -9.47
C LEU A 86 -22.64 15.14 -8.29
N ALA A 87 -21.72 14.68 -7.43
CA ALA A 87 -22.06 13.96 -6.21
C ALA A 87 -22.94 14.81 -5.27
N ALA A 88 -22.60 16.09 -5.08
CA ALA A 88 -23.39 17.00 -4.26
C ALA A 88 -24.83 17.17 -4.79
N VAL A 89 -25.01 17.26 -6.11
CA VAL A 89 -26.33 17.31 -6.75
C VAL A 89 -27.12 16.02 -6.47
N VAL A 90 -26.54 14.85 -6.74
CA VAL A 90 -27.21 13.56 -6.56
C VAL A 90 -27.56 13.33 -5.08
N ILE A 91 -26.61 13.51 -4.17
CA ILE A 91 -26.80 13.34 -2.73
C ILE A 91 -27.87 14.28 -2.19
N SER A 92 -27.90 15.53 -2.66
CA SER A 92 -28.91 16.51 -2.21
C SER A 92 -30.32 16.13 -2.66
N PHE A 93 -30.47 15.60 -3.87
CA PHE A 93 -31.75 15.07 -4.35
C PHE A 93 -32.19 13.86 -3.54
N VAL A 94 -31.31 12.88 -3.34
CA VAL A 94 -31.61 11.67 -2.56
C VAL A 94 -31.92 12.01 -1.10
N ARG A 95 -31.18 12.94 -0.49
CA ARG A 95 -31.45 13.45 0.87
C ARG A 95 -32.85 14.07 0.96
N GLY A 96 -33.28 14.82 -0.05
CA GLY A 96 -34.63 15.37 -0.14
C GLY A 96 -35.71 14.28 -0.25
N MET A 97 -35.48 13.25 -1.08
CA MET A 97 -36.37 12.08 -1.17
C MET A 97 -36.47 11.34 0.17
N TYR A 98 -35.32 11.08 0.79
CA TYR A 98 -35.20 10.29 2.01
C TYR A 98 -35.84 10.99 3.21
N LEU A 99 -35.44 12.23 3.50
CA LEU A 99 -36.01 12.98 4.64
C LEU A 99 -37.47 13.33 4.41
N GLY A 100 -37.88 13.67 3.18
CA GLY A 100 -39.28 13.89 2.82
C GLY A 100 -40.13 12.64 3.03
N GLY A 101 -39.63 11.47 2.64
CA GLY A 101 -40.25 10.18 2.91
C GLY A 101 -40.33 9.84 4.41
N MET A 102 -39.28 10.16 5.17
CA MET A 102 -39.28 10.03 6.64
C MET A 102 -40.32 10.93 7.30
N ASN A 103 -40.50 12.17 6.83
CA ASN A 103 -41.57 13.04 7.34
C ASN A 103 -42.97 12.48 7.02
N GLY A 104 -43.14 11.88 5.83
CA GLY A 104 -44.35 11.13 5.50
C GLY A 104 -44.63 10.01 6.51
N LEU A 105 -43.61 9.24 6.89
CA LEU A 105 -43.72 8.21 7.93
C LEU A 105 -44.10 8.76 9.31
N VAL A 106 -43.45 9.84 9.75
CA VAL A 106 -43.72 10.51 11.04
C VAL A 106 -45.14 11.07 11.09
N SER A 107 -45.61 11.58 9.96
CA SER A 107 -46.95 12.16 9.79
C SER A 107 -48.03 11.13 9.43
N TYR A 108 -47.69 9.83 9.37
CA TYR A 108 -48.57 8.74 8.95
C TYR A 108 -49.19 8.90 7.54
N LYS A 109 -48.54 9.67 6.66
CA LYS A 109 -48.97 9.94 5.28
C LYS A 109 -48.09 9.21 4.27
N SER A 110 -48.69 8.59 3.25
CA SER A 110 -47.95 7.97 2.15
C SER A 110 -47.57 9.03 1.12
N VAL A 111 -46.29 9.24 0.86
CA VAL A 111 -45.79 10.31 -0.03
C VAL A 111 -45.03 9.75 -1.22
N SER A 112 -45.07 10.45 -2.34
CA SER A 112 -44.22 10.14 -3.49
C SER A 112 -42.78 10.62 -3.24
N LEU A 113 -41.83 9.67 -3.14
CA LEU A 113 -40.41 9.98 -2.87
C LEU A 113 -39.81 10.90 -3.93
N TRP A 114 -40.12 10.66 -5.21
CA TRP A 114 -39.63 11.48 -6.32
C TRP A 114 -40.08 12.94 -6.19
N ASN A 115 -41.35 13.16 -5.85
CA ASN A 115 -41.90 14.50 -5.66
C ASN A 115 -41.31 15.17 -4.42
N CYS A 116 -41.06 14.42 -3.33
CA CYS A 116 -40.31 14.92 -2.18
C CYS A 116 -38.90 15.37 -2.58
N GLY A 117 -38.19 14.58 -3.40
CA GLY A 117 -36.88 14.92 -3.96
C GLY A 117 -36.92 16.26 -4.68
N ARG A 118 -37.79 16.40 -5.68
CA ARG A 118 -37.95 17.65 -6.46
C ARG A 118 -38.29 18.84 -5.57
N TYR A 119 -39.21 18.66 -4.62
CA TYR A 119 -39.70 19.74 -3.77
C TYR A 119 -38.62 20.27 -2.82
N TYR A 120 -37.86 19.38 -2.16
CA TYR A 120 -36.83 19.77 -1.20
C TYR A 120 -35.44 19.99 -1.83
N PHE A 121 -35.23 19.63 -3.10
CA PHE A 121 -33.93 19.63 -3.78
C PHE A 121 -33.14 20.94 -3.59
N LYS A 122 -33.73 22.09 -3.94
CA LYS A 122 -33.02 23.38 -3.88
C LYS A 122 -32.55 23.72 -2.46
N ARG A 123 -33.36 23.41 -1.45
CA ARG A 123 -33.04 23.66 -0.02
C ARG A 123 -31.96 22.70 0.46
N MET A 124 -32.03 21.43 0.05
CA MET A 124 -31.02 20.42 0.38
C MET A 124 -29.68 20.68 -0.30
N LEU A 125 -29.69 21.13 -1.56
CA LEU A 125 -28.48 21.50 -2.30
C LEU A 125 -27.78 22.68 -1.64
N GLY A 126 -28.52 23.72 -1.28
CA GLY A 126 -27.95 24.85 -0.55
C GLY A 126 -27.35 24.44 0.80
N TRP A 127 -28.02 23.56 1.55
CA TRP A 127 -27.45 23.00 2.77
C TRP A 127 -26.17 22.20 2.51
N THR A 128 -26.16 21.33 1.51
CA THR A 128 -24.98 20.52 1.14
C THR A 128 -23.79 21.43 0.80
N ILE A 129 -23.99 22.48 0.01
CA ILE A 129 -22.94 23.45 -0.34
C ILE A 129 -22.43 24.19 0.90
N ILE A 130 -23.33 24.71 1.75
CA ILE A 130 -22.93 25.40 2.99
C ILE A 130 -22.16 24.46 3.92
N SER A 131 -22.67 23.24 4.12
CA SER A 131 -22.01 22.24 4.96
C SER A 131 -20.64 21.85 4.40
N ALA A 132 -20.52 21.73 3.07
CA ALA A 132 -19.28 21.37 2.43
C ALA A 132 -18.21 22.46 2.60
N LEU A 133 -18.57 23.72 2.34
CA LEU A 133 -17.69 24.88 2.53
C LEU A 133 -17.28 25.02 4.00
N ALA A 134 -18.24 24.90 4.92
CA ALA A 134 -17.98 25.00 6.36
C ALA A 134 -17.04 23.90 6.84
N THR A 135 -17.27 22.64 6.44
CA THR A 135 -16.37 21.53 6.78
C THR A 135 -15.00 21.70 6.13
N GLY A 136 -14.91 22.22 4.90
CA GLY A 136 -13.65 22.49 4.21
C GLY A 136 -12.82 23.56 4.94
N ILE A 137 -13.47 24.64 5.35
CA ILE A 137 -12.84 25.68 6.19
C ILE A 137 -12.40 25.08 7.53
N ALA A 138 -13.26 24.26 8.17
CA ALA A 138 -12.91 23.59 9.42
C ALA A 138 -11.66 22.73 9.28
N THR A 139 -11.55 21.95 8.21
CA THR A 139 -10.38 21.09 7.95
C THR A 139 -9.11 21.91 7.71
N LEU A 140 -9.19 23.03 6.99
CA LEU A 140 -8.05 23.93 6.77
C LEU A 140 -7.59 24.56 8.10
N ILE A 141 -8.53 25.01 8.93
CA ILE A 141 -8.22 25.56 10.26
C ILE A 141 -7.62 24.47 11.15
N THR A 142 -8.16 23.24 11.14
CA THR A 142 -7.58 22.13 11.92
C THR A 142 -6.14 21.83 11.48
N ALA A 143 -5.85 21.88 10.18
CA ALA A 143 -4.51 21.62 9.66
C ALA A 143 -3.49 22.68 10.11
N VAL A 144 -3.89 23.95 10.22
CA VAL A 144 -2.99 25.07 10.56
C VAL A 144 -2.97 25.34 12.07
N LEU A 145 -4.12 25.30 12.72
CA LEU A 145 -4.37 25.80 14.08
C LEU A 145 -4.89 24.71 15.04
N GLY A 146 -4.86 23.43 14.63
CA GLY A 146 -5.16 22.26 15.45
C GLY A 146 -6.45 22.37 16.28
N PRO A 147 -6.33 22.64 17.60
CA PRO A 147 -7.48 22.74 18.51
C PRO A 147 -8.55 23.77 18.11
N LEU A 148 -8.19 24.86 17.44
CA LEU A 148 -9.16 25.86 16.95
C LEU A 148 -10.10 25.27 15.88
N GLY A 149 -9.59 24.39 15.03
CA GLY A 149 -10.40 23.71 14.03
C GLY A 149 -11.40 22.75 14.66
N PHE A 150 -11.00 22.04 15.73
CA PHE A 150 -11.92 21.21 16.51
C PHE A 150 -13.02 22.04 17.18
N ALA A 151 -12.67 23.19 17.77
CA ALA A 151 -13.67 24.11 18.34
C ALA A 151 -14.67 24.57 17.27
N PHE A 152 -14.18 24.90 16.07
CA PHE A 152 -15.03 25.27 14.94
C PHE A 152 -15.95 24.12 14.48
N MET A 153 -15.45 22.88 14.41
CA MET A 153 -16.30 21.71 14.12
C MET A 153 -17.40 21.52 15.16
N LEU A 154 -17.10 21.77 16.44
CA LEU A 154 -18.08 21.72 17.53
C LEU A 154 -19.16 22.80 17.37
N ILE A 155 -18.79 24.00 16.89
CA ILE A 155 -19.76 25.05 16.52
C ILE A 155 -20.64 24.60 15.36
N LEU A 156 -20.07 24.00 14.31
CA LEU A 156 -20.84 23.49 13.16
C LEU A 156 -21.84 22.39 13.56
N PHE A 157 -21.53 21.61 14.59
CA PHE A 157 -22.43 20.57 15.10
C PHE A 157 -23.80 21.12 15.56
N PHE A 158 -23.87 22.35 16.06
CA PHE A 158 -25.14 23.00 16.44
C PHE A 158 -26.08 23.22 15.25
N TYR A 159 -25.56 23.23 14.02
CA TYR A 159 -26.34 23.38 12.79
C TYR A 159 -26.76 22.03 12.19
N SER A 160 -26.40 20.90 12.80
CA SER A 160 -26.73 19.55 12.29
C SER A 160 -28.23 19.28 12.13
N LEU A 161 -29.10 20.00 12.85
CA LEU A 161 -30.56 19.85 12.77
C LEU A 161 -31.22 20.53 11.57
N THR A 162 -30.50 21.43 10.86
CA THR A 162 -31.04 22.19 9.72
C THR A 162 -31.78 21.36 8.68
N PRO A 163 -31.25 20.25 8.13
CA PRO A 163 -31.95 19.46 7.12
C PRO A 163 -33.26 18.83 7.64
N TYR A 164 -33.33 18.48 8.92
CA TYR A 164 -34.54 17.91 9.53
C TYR A 164 -35.62 18.99 9.71
N LEU A 165 -35.22 20.20 10.11
CA LEU A 165 -36.14 21.34 10.27
C LEU A 165 -36.73 21.77 8.92
N ILE A 166 -35.93 21.80 7.86
CA ILE A 166 -36.41 22.11 6.49
C ILE A 166 -37.60 21.23 6.12
N VAL A 167 -37.54 19.94 6.44
CA VAL A 167 -38.59 18.99 6.04
C VAL A 167 -39.75 18.96 7.02
N LEU A 168 -39.48 18.90 8.33
CA LEU A 168 -40.52 18.81 9.36
C LEU A 168 -41.42 20.06 9.39
N HIS A 169 -40.81 21.24 9.23
CA HIS A 169 -41.50 22.53 9.27
C HIS A 169 -41.81 23.11 7.90
N ASN A 170 -41.31 22.50 6.83
CA ASN A 170 -41.42 23.03 5.48
C ASN A 170 -40.91 24.49 5.33
N ILE A 171 -39.88 24.86 6.09
CA ILE A 171 -39.30 26.21 6.07
C ILE A 171 -38.17 26.34 5.04
N GLY A 172 -37.81 27.58 4.73
CA GLY A 172 -36.67 27.90 3.88
C GLY A 172 -35.33 27.52 4.53
N LEU A 173 -34.27 27.42 3.72
CA LEU A 173 -32.92 27.07 4.20
C LEU A 173 -32.41 28.06 5.25
N TRP A 174 -32.50 29.36 4.98
CA TRP A 174 -31.99 30.40 5.89
C TRP A 174 -32.72 30.45 7.23
N GLU A 175 -34.03 30.25 7.19
CA GLU A 175 -34.86 30.17 8.39
C GLU A 175 -34.55 28.91 9.20
N ALA A 176 -34.30 27.77 8.54
CA ALA A 176 -33.87 26.55 9.21
C ALA A 176 -32.47 26.71 9.82
N LEU A 177 -31.57 27.40 9.15
CA LEU A 177 -30.20 27.64 9.61
C LEU A 177 -30.18 28.54 10.86
N SER A 178 -30.99 29.60 10.90
CA SER A 178 -31.06 30.52 12.05
C SER A 178 -31.73 29.87 13.27
N ARG A 179 -32.71 28.98 13.06
CA ARG A 179 -33.43 28.31 14.14
C ARG A 179 -32.71 27.06 14.68
N ALA A 180 -31.87 26.41 13.88
CA ALA A 180 -31.23 25.14 14.25
C ALA A 180 -30.44 25.21 15.57
N PRO A 181 -29.53 26.18 15.82
CA PRO A 181 -28.74 26.22 17.06
C PRO A 181 -29.61 26.41 18.31
N SER A 182 -30.64 27.25 18.20
CA SER A 182 -31.57 27.51 19.31
C SER A 182 -32.37 26.27 19.69
N ILE A 183 -32.91 25.58 18.69
CA ILE A 183 -33.67 24.32 18.86
C ILE A 183 -32.75 23.21 19.38
N PHE A 184 -31.54 23.10 18.83
CA PHE A 184 -30.54 22.13 19.26
C PHE A 184 -30.22 22.32 20.74
N ARG A 185 -29.85 23.54 21.16
CA ARG A 185 -29.54 23.85 22.56
C ARG A 185 -30.71 23.58 23.50
N ARG A 186 -31.94 23.94 23.08
CA ARG A 186 -33.16 23.75 23.88
C ARG A 186 -33.48 22.27 24.12
N TYR A 187 -33.29 21.42 23.12
CA TYR A 187 -33.65 19.99 23.19
C TYR A 187 -32.47 19.04 23.33
N PHE A 188 -31.24 19.54 23.44
CA PHE A 188 -30.00 18.76 23.50
C PHE A 188 -30.09 17.60 24.48
N ARG A 189 -30.47 17.87 25.75
CA ARG A 189 -30.59 16.84 26.79
C ARG A 189 -31.57 15.72 26.44
N ARG A 190 -32.67 16.03 25.73
CA ARG A 190 -33.68 15.04 25.34
C ARG A 190 -33.28 14.23 24.12
N LEU A 191 -32.46 14.81 23.24
CA LEU A 191 -31.91 14.15 22.06
C LEU A 191 -30.60 13.40 22.39
N PHE A 192 -29.92 13.75 23.48
CA PHE A 192 -28.63 13.20 23.87
C PHE A 192 -28.68 11.68 24.06
N SER A 193 -29.73 11.14 24.69
CA SER A 193 -29.88 9.68 24.86
C SER A 193 -29.97 8.96 23.52
N LEU A 194 -30.73 9.51 22.57
CA LEU A 194 -30.82 8.96 21.22
C LEU A 194 -29.46 9.05 20.48
N ALA A 195 -28.75 10.16 20.64
CA ALA A 195 -27.41 10.35 20.05
C ALA A 195 -26.40 9.36 20.64
N LEU A 196 -26.43 9.14 21.96
CA LEU A 196 -25.58 8.16 22.63
C LEU A 196 -25.92 6.73 22.19
N SER A 197 -27.20 6.36 22.09
CA SER A 197 -27.62 5.08 21.52
C SER A 197 -27.15 4.92 20.08
N ALA A 198 -27.25 5.98 19.26
CA ALA A 198 -26.77 5.96 17.88
C ALA A 198 -25.25 5.78 17.80
N ALA A 199 -24.49 6.45 18.67
CA ALA A 199 -23.04 6.31 18.76
C ALA A 199 -22.63 4.89 19.19
N LEU A 200 -23.25 4.35 20.25
CA LEU A 200 -23.01 2.98 20.72
C LEU A 200 -23.37 1.95 19.66
N LEU A 201 -24.52 2.10 19.00
CA LEU A 201 -24.95 1.18 17.95
C LEU A 201 -24.00 1.22 16.75
N THR A 202 -23.59 2.42 16.34
CA THR A 202 -22.58 2.61 15.29
C THR A 202 -21.28 1.91 15.69
N LEU A 203 -20.81 2.09 16.92
CA LEU A 203 -19.60 1.46 17.44
C LEU A 203 -19.70 -0.07 17.45
N CYS A 204 -20.81 -0.64 17.93
CA CYS A 204 -21.05 -2.09 17.91
C CYS A 204 -21.07 -2.66 16.47
N ILE A 205 -21.73 -1.95 15.54
CA ILE A 205 -21.78 -2.33 14.13
C ILE A 205 -20.37 -2.24 13.50
N SER A 206 -19.61 -1.19 13.81
CA SER A 206 -18.25 -0.97 13.30
C SER A 206 -17.24 -2.03 13.75
N PHE A 207 -17.46 -2.67 14.90
CA PHE A 207 -16.64 -3.77 15.42
C PHE A 207 -17.05 -5.16 14.90
N PHE A 208 -18.08 -5.25 14.06
CA PHE A 208 -18.50 -6.53 13.51
C PHE A 208 -17.47 -7.05 12.50
N ASN A 209 -16.69 -8.07 12.91
CA ASN A 209 -15.70 -8.78 12.08
C ASN A 209 -16.01 -10.28 11.92
N GLY A 210 -17.26 -10.68 12.18
CA GLY A 210 -17.64 -12.10 12.22
C GLY A 210 -17.67 -12.82 10.87
N VAL A 211 -17.42 -12.11 9.76
CA VAL A 211 -17.46 -12.69 8.40
C VAL A 211 -16.28 -12.17 7.58
N PRO A 212 -15.61 -13.02 6.77
CA PRO A 212 -14.52 -12.58 5.90
C PRO A 212 -14.97 -11.51 4.90
N LYS A 213 -14.06 -10.59 4.59
CA LYS A 213 -14.27 -9.63 3.51
C LYS A 213 -14.33 -10.37 2.14
N PRO A 214 -15.20 -9.96 1.20
CA PRO A 214 -16.03 -8.75 1.19
C PRO A 214 -17.45 -8.96 1.77
N TYR A 215 -17.79 -10.11 2.34
CA TYR A 215 -19.16 -10.37 2.82
C TYR A 215 -19.54 -9.58 4.07
N ASN A 216 -18.56 -9.12 4.85
CA ASN A 216 -18.79 -8.19 5.95
C ASN A 216 -19.50 -6.89 5.48
N TYR A 217 -19.15 -6.41 4.27
CA TYR A 217 -19.78 -5.23 3.64
C TYR A 217 -21.29 -5.38 3.52
N PHE A 218 -21.76 -6.58 3.15
CA PHE A 218 -23.18 -6.88 3.00
C PHE A 218 -23.93 -6.74 4.33
N ILE A 219 -23.40 -7.37 5.37
CA ILE A 219 -24.06 -7.42 6.68
C ILE A 219 -24.10 -6.04 7.28
N VAL A 220 -22.99 -5.31 7.22
CA VAL A 220 -22.97 -3.99 7.84
C VAL A 220 -23.76 -2.97 7.05
N MET A 221 -23.70 -2.94 5.72
CA MET A 221 -24.55 -2.05 4.92
C MET A 221 -26.04 -2.30 5.22
N LEU A 222 -26.45 -3.57 5.31
CA LEU A 222 -27.81 -3.94 5.67
C LEU A 222 -28.21 -3.44 7.06
N ILE A 223 -27.42 -3.78 8.09
CA ILE A 223 -27.71 -3.43 9.48
C ILE A 223 -27.66 -1.90 9.66
N TYR A 224 -26.65 -1.24 9.10
CA TYR A 224 -26.42 0.19 9.24
C TYR A 224 -27.54 1.01 8.58
N SER A 225 -27.91 0.72 7.34
CA SER A 225 -28.98 1.46 6.68
C SER A 225 -30.33 1.25 7.36
N MET A 226 -30.61 0.05 7.89
CA MET A 226 -31.84 -0.24 8.63
C MET A 226 -31.89 0.43 10.00
N ALA A 227 -30.82 0.27 10.79
CA ALA A 227 -30.68 0.87 12.11
C ALA A 227 -30.64 2.40 12.04
N GLY A 228 -29.84 2.96 11.12
CA GLY A 228 -29.75 4.39 10.85
C GLY A 228 -31.09 4.97 10.42
N SER A 229 -31.83 4.28 9.54
CA SER A 229 -33.19 4.67 9.16
C SER A 229 -34.15 4.69 10.35
N ALA A 230 -34.08 3.70 11.23
CA ALA A 230 -34.90 3.64 12.43
C ALA A 230 -34.56 4.77 13.43
N LEU A 231 -33.27 5.05 13.63
CA LEU A 231 -32.78 6.12 14.50
C LEU A 231 -33.17 7.51 13.97
N ILE A 232 -33.04 7.75 12.67
CA ILE A 232 -33.47 9.01 12.04
C ILE A 232 -34.98 9.21 12.15
N ARG A 233 -35.77 8.15 11.95
CA ARG A 233 -37.22 8.19 12.17
C ARG A 233 -37.55 8.58 13.61
N GLU A 234 -36.87 7.98 14.58
CA GLU A 234 -37.07 8.27 15.99
C GLU A 234 -36.64 9.71 16.35
N LEU A 235 -35.53 10.19 15.79
CA LEU A 235 -35.10 11.59 15.92
C LEU A 235 -36.19 12.54 15.41
N MET A 236 -36.71 12.30 14.22
CA MET A 236 -37.76 13.12 13.62
C MET A 236 -39.07 13.05 14.40
N ASN A 237 -39.47 11.87 14.89
CA ASN A 237 -40.64 11.70 15.75
C ASN A 237 -40.53 12.52 17.04
N ARG A 238 -39.39 12.40 17.73
CA ARG A 238 -39.13 13.16 18.97
C ARG A 238 -39.09 14.64 18.72
N LEU A 239 -38.42 15.08 17.65
CA LEU A 239 -38.38 16.49 17.28
C LEU A 239 -39.79 17.02 16.98
N ALA A 240 -40.58 16.31 16.18
CA ALA A 240 -41.95 16.67 15.85
C ALA A 240 -42.84 16.76 17.11
N TYR A 241 -42.73 15.80 18.02
CA TYR A 241 -43.47 15.81 19.29
C TYR A 241 -43.09 17.00 20.18
N LEU A 242 -41.79 17.23 20.37
CA LEU A 242 -41.27 18.33 21.20
C LEU A 242 -41.68 19.69 20.66
N MET A 243 -41.65 19.86 19.34
CA MET A 243 -42.02 21.10 18.68
C MET A 243 -43.52 21.31 18.66
N LYS A 244 -44.34 20.27 18.49
CA LYS A 244 -45.80 20.37 18.58
C LYS A 244 -46.26 20.87 19.95
N ARG A 245 -45.60 20.40 21.02
CA ARG A 245 -45.92 20.77 22.39
C ARG A 245 -45.53 22.21 22.75
N ASP A 246 -44.44 22.72 22.18
CA ASP A 246 -43.84 23.99 22.57
C ASP A 246 -44.12 25.15 21.60
N LEU A 247 -44.52 24.87 20.35
CA LEU A 247 -44.69 25.89 19.27
C LEU A 247 -46.04 25.84 18.54
N ALA A 248 -47.00 25.00 18.99
CA ALA A 248 -48.36 24.92 18.46
C ALA A 248 -48.48 24.83 16.92
N TRP A 249 -47.52 24.17 16.25
CA TRP A 249 -47.46 24.13 14.78
C TRP A 249 -47.62 22.70 14.24
N LEU A 250 -48.61 22.50 13.37
CA LEU A 250 -48.87 21.22 12.70
C LEU A 250 -48.02 21.08 11.44
N SER A 251 -47.25 19.99 11.35
CA SER A 251 -46.53 19.62 10.11
C SER A 251 -47.54 19.37 9.00
N GLN A 252 -47.47 20.18 7.94
CA GLN A 252 -48.19 19.92 6.70
C GLN A 252 -47.20 19.32 5.71
N VAL A 253 -47.49 18.09 5.27
CA VAL A 253 -46.79 17.46 4.16
C VAL A 253 -47.37 18.05 2.87
N PRO A 254 -46.62 18.87 2.11
CA PRO A 254 -47.15 19.59 0.93
C PRO A 254 -47.18 18.73 -0.33
N VAL A 255 -46.80 17.44 -0.23
CA VAL A 255 -46.57 16.55 -1.36
C VAL A 255 -47.80 15.65 -1.57
N PRO A 256 -48.24 15.41 -2.82
CA PRO A 256 -49.37 14.54 -3.10
C PRO A 256 -49.19 13.15 -2.50
N LEU A 257 -50.30 12.63 -1.97
CA LEU A 257 -50.36 11.29 -1.38
C LEU A 257 -50.17 10.23 -2.47
N ALA A 258 -49.24 9.31 -2.25
CA ALA A 258 -48.98 8.22 -3.18
C ALA A 258 -49.73 6.95 -2.75
N GLY A 259 -50.39 6.28 -3.69
CA GLY A 259 -50.94 4.94 -3.48
C GLY A 259 -49.82 3.91 -3.34
N GLU A 260 -49.98 2.94 -2.43
CA GLU A 260 -49.03 1.83 -2.31
C GLU A 260 -49.38 0.70 -3.28
N SER A 261 -48.62 0.53 -4.36
CA SER A 261 -48.73 -0.66 -5.21
C SER A 261 -48.09 -1.89 -4.53
N ARG A 262 -48.68 -3.08 -4.70
CA ARG A 262 -48.10 -4.36 -4.23
C ARG A 262 -46.72 -4.61 -4.86
N LEU A 263 -46.59 -4.35 -6.17
CA LEU A 263 -45.32 -4.41 -6.91
C LEU A 263 -44.23 -3.54 -6.29
N GLY A 264 -44.57 -2.32 -5.85
CA GLY A 264 -43.62 -1.42 -5.20
C GLY A 264 -43.14 -1.90 -3.83
N LYS A 265 -43.92 -2.72 -3.12
CA LYS A 265 -43.48 -3.37 -1.87
C LYS A 265 -42.51 -4.51 -2.16
N THR A 266 -42.88 -5.42 -3.07
CA THR A 266 -42.03 -6.55 -3.47
C THR A 266 -40.69 -6.09 -4.03
N GLY A 267 -40.69 -5.08 -4.92
CA GLY A 267 -39.47 -4.50 -5.47
C GLY A 267 -38.55 -3.90 -4.41
N SER A 268 -39.10 -3.29 -3.36
CA SER A 268 -38.28 -2.72 -2.26
C SER A 268 -37.61 -3.79 -1.39
N TYR A 269 -38.26 -4.94 -1.19
CA TYR A 269 -37.64 -6.07 -0.50
C TYR A 269 -36.54 -6.70 -1.35
N LEU A 270 -36.74 -6.82 -2.67
CA LEU A 270 -35.72 -7.32 -3.57
C LEU A 270 -34.49 -6.40 -3.62
N LEU A 271 -34.69 -5.08 -3.71
CA LEU A 271 -33.60 -4.10 -3.69
C LEU A 271 -32.76 -4.16 -2.41
N LEU A 272 -33.38 -4.48 -1.27
CA LEU A 272 -32.70 -4.60 0.01
C LEU A 272 -31.66 -5.74 0.04
N PHE A 273 -31.81 -6.76 -0.82
CA PHE A 273 -30.81 -7.82 -1.01
C PHE A 273 -29.89 -7.58 -2.21
N VAL A 274 -30.41 -7.03 -3.31
CA VAL A 274 -29.62 -6.78 -4.53
C VAL A 274 -28.62 -5.64 -4.35
N LEU A 275 -28.97 -4.57 -3.64
CA LEU A 275 -28.08 -3.41 -3.47
C LEU A 275 -26.81 -3.77 -2.68
N PRO A 276 -26.87 -4.51 -1.56
CA PRO A 276 -25.66 -5.00 -0.91
C PRO A 276 -24.79 -5.91 -1.80
N LEU A 277 -25.38 -6.75 -2.66
CA LEU A 277 -24.63 -7.58 -3.62
C LEU A 277 -23.92 -6.72 -4.68
N LEU A 278 -24.60 -5.70 -5.20
CA LEU A 278 -23.98 -4.68 -6.06
C LEU A 278 -22.86 -3.94 -5.31
N GLY A 279 -23.09 -3.60 -4.04
CA GLY A 279 -22.08 -3.03 -3.17
C GLY A 279 -20.83 -3.91 -3.06
N ILE A 280 -20.97 -5.23 -2.90
CA ILE A 280 -19.85 -6.18 -2.94
C ILE A 280 -19.15 -6.18 -4.30
N ALA A 281 -19.91 -6.19 -5.40
CA ALA A 281 -19.34 -6.16 -6.75
C ALA A 281 -18.53 -4.87 -7.00
N PHE A 282 -19.06 -3.71 -6.60
CA PHE A 282 -18.33 -2.45 -6.68
C PHE A 282 -17.13 -2.42 -5.73
N ALA A 283 -17.31 -2.89 -4.48
CA ALA A 283 -16.26 -2.92 -3.49
C ALA A 283 -15.09 -3.86 -3.86
N SER A 284 -15.36 -4.97 -4.53
CA SER A 284 -14.34 -5.88 -5.04
C SER A 284 -13.64 -5.37 -6.30
N GLY A 285 -14.07 -4.22 -6.86
CA GLY A 285 -13.49 -3.64 -8.06
C GLY A 285 -14.02 -4.25 -9.36
N PHE A 286 -15.09 -5.04 -9.35
CA PHE A 286 -15.63 -5.69 -10.56
C PHE A 286 -15.92 -4.67 -11.69
N HIS A 287 -16.47 -3.51 -11.32
CA HIS A 287 -16.71 -2.41 -12.26
C HIS A 287 -15.44 -1.84 -12.92
N LEU A 288 -14.28 -1.95 -12.26
CA LEU A 288 -12.99 -1.54 -12.81
C LEU A 288 -12.46 -2.54 -13.83
N GLN A 289 -12.79 -3.83 -13.71
CA GLN A 289 -12.44 -4.84 -14.72
C GLN A 289 -13.07 -4.53 -16.09
N ALA A 290 -14.28 -3.95 -16.11
CA ALA A 290 -14.93 -3.52 -17.34
C ALA A 290 -14.29 -2.26 -17.97
N LEU A 291 -13.45 -1.55 -17.23
CA LEU A 291 -12.73 -0.33 -17.64
C LEU A 291 -11.24 -0.59 -17.95
N ASP A 292 -10.78 -1.84 -17.89
CA ASP A 292 -9.43 -2.28 -18.29
C ASP A 292 -9.34 -2.34 -19.83
N TRP A 293 -9.36 -1.17 -20.48
CA TRP A 293 -9.37 -1.03 -21.94
C TRP A 293 -8.01 -1.30 -22.61
N LYS A 294 -6.94 -1.58 -21.84
CA LYS A 294 -5.68 -2.06 -22.42
C LYS A 294 -5.67 -3.57 -22.41
N SER A 295 -5.93 -4.17 -23.57
CA SER A 295 -5.78 -5.62 -23.76
C SER A 295 -4.38 -6.06 -23.33
N LYS A 296 -4.31 -6.81 -22.23
CA LYS A 296 -3.08 -7.51 -21.85
C LYS A 296 -2.87 -8.61 -22.87
N GLN A 297 -1.72 -8.61 -23.50
CA GLN A 297 -1.36 -9.67 -24.42
C GLN A 297 -1.09 -10.92 -23.58
N ASP A 298 -1.93 -11.94 -23.71
CA ASP A 298 -1.67 -13.24 -23.07
C ASP A 298 -0.55 -13.94 -23.84
N TRP A 299 0.54 -14.26 -23.13
CA TRP A 299 1.66 -15.02 -23.68
C TRP A 299 1.60 -16.44 -23.13
N HIS A 300 1.67 -17.44 -24.00
CA HIS A 300 1.58 -18.84 -23.59
C HIS A 300 2.69 -19.20 -22.58
N GLY A 301 2.31 -19.71 -21.40
CA GLY A 301 3.25 -20.09 -20.33
C GLY A 301 3.74 -18.93 -19.44
N ILE A 302 3.25 -17.71 -19.65
CA ILE A 302 3.50 -16.56 -18.79
C ILE A 302 2.21 -16.26 -18.05
N ALA A 303 2.22 -16.46 -16.73
CA ALA A 303 1.16 -15.96 -15.90
C ALA A 303 1.49 -14.55 -15.45
N TYR A 304 0.49 -13.70 -15.43
CA TYR A 304 0.60 -12.42 -14.76
C TYR A 304 -0.04 -12.55 -13.39
N GLY A 305 0.56 -11.90 -12.41
CA GLY A 305 -0.11 -11.69 -11.15
C GLY A 305 0.39 -10.41 -10.56
N THR A 306 -0.56 -9.58 -10.17
CA THR A 306 -0.30 -8.35 -9.43
C THR A 306 -0.17 -8.69 -7.96
N GLY A 307 0.78 -9.58 -7.65
CA GLY A 307 1.11 -9.95 -6.28
C GLY A 307 1.50 -8.70 -5.51
N ILE A 308 0.71 -8.39 -4.49
CA ILE A 308 0.92 -7.21 -3.64
C ILE A 308 2.10 -7.53 -2.72
N SER A 309 3.32 -7.19 -3.15
CA SER A 309 4.44 -7.10 -2.22
C SER A 309 4.30 -5.82 -1.38
N GLU A 310 4.42 -5.94 -0.07
CA GLU A 310 4.50 -4.76 0.82
C GLU A 310 5.67 -3.84 0.44
N ALA A 311 6.73 -4.36 -0.17
CA ALA A 311 7.86 -3.56 -0.66
C ALA A 311 7.45 -2.63 -1.82
N LEU A 312 6.47 -3.04 -2.63
CA LEU A 312 5.91 -2.23 -3.73
C LEU A 312 4.85 -1.23 -3.23
N ARG A 313 4.25 -1.44 -2.04
CA ARG A 313 3.32 -0.48 -1.41
C ARG A 313 4.01 0.81 -0.95
N ALA A 314 5.30 0.73 -0.60
CA ALA A 314 6.06 1.86 -0.07
C ALA A 314 6.68 2.77 -1.17
N SER A 315 6.47 2.43 -2.45
CA SER A 315 7.09 3.09 -3.60
C SER A 315 6.16 4.13 -4.22
N ASN A 316 6.71 5.28 -4.62
CA ASN A 316 5.95 6.28 -5.38
C ASN A 316 5.64 5.86 -6.84
N GLN A 317 6.30 4.80 -7.36
CA GLN A 317 6.03 4.23 -8.67
C GLN A 317 5.24 2.93 -8.59
N GLN A 318 4.47 2.66 -9.65
CA GLN A 318 3.68 1.44 -9.83
C GLN A 318 4.44 0.42 -10.67
N TYR A 319 4.17 -0.86 -10.46
CA TYR A 319 4.93 -1.96 -11.06
C TYR A 319 4.04 -3.13 -11.45
N THR A 320 4.18 -3.63 -12.69
CA THR A 320 3.52 -4.86 -13.14
C THR A 320 4.51 -6.00 -13.13
N SER A 321 4.19 -7.09 -12.42
CA SER A 321 5.04 -8.28 -12.36
C SER A 321 4.48 -9.41 -13.22
N TYR A 322 5.36 -10.03 -14.00
CA TYR A 322 5.09 -11.20 -14.82
C TYR A 322 5.94 -12.35 -14.27
N PHE A 323 5.33 -13.52 -14.13
CA PHE A 323 6.03 -14.73 -13.71
C PHE A 323 5.76 -15.85 -14.69
N TRP A 324 6.77 -16.67 -14.91
CA TRP A 324 6.59 -17.87 -15.72
C TRP A 324 5.94 -18.92 -14.83
N GLU A 325 4.72 -19.32 -15.16
CA GLU A 325 4.00 -20.34 -14.39
C GLU A 325 4.66 -21.69 -14.63
N GLN A 326 5.62 -22.01 -13.78
CA GLN A 326 6.23 -23.32 -13.79
C GLN A 326 5.55 -24.13 -12.69
N ARG A 327 4.82 -25.18 -13.07
CA ARG A 327 4.52 -26.32 -12.18
C ARG A 327 5.81 -27.12 -11.98
N THR A 328 6.85 -26.46 -11.46
CA THR A 328 8.23 -26.95 -11.52
C THR A 328 8.53 -28.01 -10.49
N TYR A 329 7.72 -28.13 -9.44
CA TYR A 329 7.89 -29.18 -8.45
C TYR A 329 6.57 -29.57 -7.79
N ASP A 330 6.51 -30.83 -7.36
CA ASP A 330 5.47 -31.38 -6.50
C ASP A 330 6.14 -31.88 -5.22
N LEU A 331 5.57 -31.54 -4.07
CA LEU A 331 6.19 -31.80 -2.77
C LEU A 331 5.31 -32.73 -1.93
N GLU A 332 5.83 -33.91 -1.65
CA GLU A 332 5.18 -34.95 -0.87
C GLU A 332 5.89 -35.07 0.48
N LEU A 333 5.18 -34.79 1.57
CA LEU A 333 5.68 -34.86 2.94
C LEU A 333 5.02 -36.02 3.68
N SER A 334 5.80 -36.95 4.20
CA SER A 334 5.30 -38.01 5.07
C SER A 334 5.23 -37.54 6.52
N ILE A 335 4.15 -36.85 6.89
CA ILE A 335 3.92 -36.42 8.28
C ILE A 335 3.48 -37.64 9.11
N PRO A 336 4.08 -37.91 10.28
CA PRO A 336 3.62 -38.98 11.17
C PRO A 336 2.18 -38.75 11.60
N ASP A 337 1.43 -39.83 11.81
CA ASP A 337 0.06 -39.75 12.29
C ASP A 337 0.00 -39.07 13.67
N LEU A 338 -0.71 -37.94 13.74
CA LEU A 338 -0.91 -37.15 14.97
C LEU A 338 -2.33 -37.33 15.54
N SER A 339 -3.11 -38.26 14.99
CA SER A 339 -4.52 -38.47 15.37
C SER A 339 -4.70 -39.10 16.75
N ASP A 340 -3.64 -39.68 17.32
CA ASP A 340 -3.57 -40.20 18.69
C ASP A 340 -3.49 -39.10 19.78
N GLY A 341 -3.41 -37.84 19.37
CA GLY A 341 -3.30 -36.69 20.26
C GLY A 341 -1.86 -36.42 20.74
N HIS A 342 -0.89 -37.23 20.33
CA HIS A 342 0.52 -37.00 20.63
C HIS A 342 1.06 -35.86 19.76
N ARG A 343 1.46 -34.75 20.39
CA ARG A 343 1.91 -33.54 19.68
C ARG A 343 3.38 -33.28 20.02
N PRO A 344 4.33 -33.85 19.26
CA PRO A 344 5.74 -33.72 19.57
C PRO A 344 6.22 -32.26 19.44
N ALA A 345 7.26 -31.88 20.18
CA ALA A 345 7.87 -30.55 20.06
C ALA A 345 8.53 -30.34 18.68
N GLU A 346 8.93 -31.45 18.04
CA GLU A 346 9.53 -31.47 16.71
C GLU A 346 9.00 -32.65 15.90
N ILE A 347 8.70 -32.42 14.62
CA ILE A 347 8.42 -33.48 13.66
C ILE A 347 9.62 -33.61 12.75
N ARG A 348 10.15 -34.82 12.64
CA ARG A 348 11.22 -35.17 11.71
C ARG A 348 10.72 -36.22 10.75
N GLY A 349 11.12 -36.12 9.50
CA GLY A 349 10.72 -37.07 8.49
C GLY A 349 11.48 -36.88 7.20
N PHE A 350 11.09 -37.70 6.23
CA PHE A 350 11.56 -37.60 4.86
C PHE A 350 10.42 -37.11 3.99
N GLY A 351 10.75 -36.24 3.05
CA GLY A 351 9.85 -35.83 1.99
C GLY A 351 10.47 -36.13 0.64
N HIS A 352 9.61 -36.27 -0.35
CA HIS A 352 9.98 -36.39 -1.76
C HIS A 352 9.62 -35.09 -2.46
N ILE A 353 10.55 -34.55 -3.25
CA ILE A 353 10.28 -33.45 -4.16
C ILE A 353 10.44 -33.95 -5.59
N ARG A 354 9.38 -33.88 -6.37
CA ARG A 354 9.38 -34.25 -7.79
C ARG A 354 9.51 -32.99 -8.63
N TRP A 355 10.68 -32.76 -9.19
CA TRP A 355 10.97 -31.66 -10.09
C TRP A 355 10.58 -31.99 -11.52
N ASN A 356 9.99 -31.04 -12.22
CA ASN A 356 9.93 -31.07 -13.67
C ASN A 356 11.11 -30.24 -14.21
N VAL A 357 12.23 -30.91 -14.50
CA VAL A 357 13.48 -30.27 -14.97
C VAL A 357 13.71 -30.53 -16.44
N ASN A 358 14.21 -29.51 -17.13
CA ASN A 358 14.71 -29.64 -18.49
C ASN A 358 16.14 -30.23 -18.44
N LYS A 359 16.32 -31.48 -18.87
CA LYS A 359 17.64 -32.12 -18.97
C LYS A 359 18.24 -31.92 -20.35
N ASP A 360 19.49 -31.48 -20.40
CA ASP A 360 20.27 -31.44 -21.63
C ASP A 360 20.83 -32.83 -21.94
N VAL A 361 20.26 -33.49 -22.94
CA VAL A 361 20.68 -34.78 -23.49
C VAL A 361 21.69 -34.52 -24.59
N ILE A 362 22.96 -34.73 -24.26
CA ILE A 362 24.06 -34.59 -25.22
C ILE A 362 24.16 -35.89 -26.03
N THR A 363 23.75 -35.84 -27.29
CA THR A 363 23.91 -36.97 -28.22
C THR A 363 25.13 -36.70 -29.10
N ARG A 364 26.15 -37.56 -29.01
CA ARG A 364 27.36 -37.43 -29.82
C ARG A 364 27.10 -38.10 -31.18
N ILE A 365 26.89 -37.28 -32.20
CA ILE A 365 26.53 -37.75 -33.56
C ILE A 365 27.78 -38.13 -34.35
N SER A 366 28.91 -37.48 -34.08
CA SER A 366 30.21 -37.78 -34.70
C SER A 366 31.38 -37.45 -33.75
N SER A 367 32.62 -37.76 -34.15
CA SER A 367 33.83 -37.49 -33.35
C SER A 367 33.96 -36.03 -32.90
N ASN A 368 33.41 -35.07 -33.67
CA ASN A 368 33.51 -33.63 -33.42
C ASN A 368 32.15 -32.89 -33.31
N THR A 369 31.02 -33.59 -33.23
CA THR A 369 29.70 -32.93 -33.15
C THR A 369 28.87 -33.50 -32.00
N THR A 370 28.60 -32.65 -31.02
CA THR A 370 27.66 -32.90 -29.91
C THR A 370 26.37 -32.15 -30.18
N GLN A 371 25.25 -32.87 -30.28
CA GLN A 371 23.93 -32.26 -30.31
C GLN A 371 23.40 -32.17 -28.89
N HIS A 372 23.08 -30.96 -28.47
CA HIS A 372 22.39 -30.67 -27.22
C HIS A 372 20.90 -30.74 -27.48
N ARG A 373 20.18 -31.61 -26.77
CA ARG A 373 18.73 -31.72 -26.86
C ARG A 373 18.13 -31.59 -25.48
N ILE A 374 17.32 -30.55 -25.29
CA ILE A 374 16.64 -30.32 -24.01
C ILE A 374 15.37 -31.16 -23.97
N GLU A 375 15.28 -32.09 -23.03
CA GLU A 375 14.10 -32.94 -22.81
C GLU A 375 13.54 -32.70 -21.38
N PRO A 376 12.21 -32.52 -21.22
CA PRO A 376 11.60 -32.43 -19.90
C PRO A 376 11.69 -33.78 -19.20
N ALA A 377 12.18 -33.78 -17.97
CA ALA A 377 12.36 -34.98 -17.15
C ALA A 377 11.83 -34.73 -15.75
N LEU A 378 10.99 -35.67 -15.29
CA LEU A 378 10.60 -35.73 -13.89
C LEU A 378 11.76 -36.30 -13.06
N VAL A 379 12.22 -35.56 -12.06
CA VAL A 379 13.30 -35.97 -11.17
C VAL A 379 12.80 -35.93 -9.75
N GLU A 380 12.92 -37.04 -9.04
CA GLU A 380 12.51 -37.13 -7.63
C GLU A 380 13.75 -37.09 -6.73
N ASP A 381 13.81 -36.10 -5.85
CA ASP A 381 14.81 -36.01 -4.79
C ASP A 381 14.17 -36.27 -3.43
N THR A 382 14.94 -36.91 -2.54
CA THR A 382 14.54 -37.09 -1.14
C THR A 382 15.22 -36.04 -0.28
N PHE A 383 14.45 -35.34 0.54
CA PHE A 383 14.95 -34.39 1.53
C PHE A 383 14.57 -34.83 2.93
N TYR A 384 15.42 -34.53 3.91
CA TYR A 384 15.04 -34.64 5.31
C TYR A 384 14.51 -33.29 5.79
N TYR A 385 13.50 -33.32 6.66
CA TYR A 385 12.96 -32.11 7.26
C TYR A 385 12.89 -32.22 8.77
N ARG A 386 12.97 -31.06 9.44
CA ARG A 386 12.72 -30.88 10.88
C ARG A 386 11.79 -29.70 11.06
N LEU A 387 10.54 -29.96 11.42
CA LEU A 387 9.55 -28.94 11.73
C LEU A 387 9.47 -28.74 13.24
N LYS A 388 9.61 -27.50 13.73
CA LYS A 388 9.44 -27.17 15.15
C LYS A 388 8.03 -26.66 15.42
N ARG A 389 7.46 -27.03 16.56
CA ARG A 389 6.17 -26.54 17.04
C ARG A 389 6.33 -25.15 17.67
N VAL A 390 5.48 -24.18 17.30
CA VAL A 390 5.44 -22.85 17.94
C VAL A 390 4.03 -22.51 18.41
N GLN A 391 3.95 -21.69 19.46
CA GLN A 391 2.91 -21.55 20.51
C GLN A 391 1.43 -21.59 20.06
N SER A 392 0.56 -22.03 20.97
CA SER A 392 -0.88 -22.33 20.81
C SER A 392 -1.69 -21.90 22.03
N ASP A 393 -3.01 -21.70 21.85
CA ASP A 393 -4.06 -22.19 22.77
C ASP A 393 -5.20 -22.95 22.04
N ASP A 394 -5.24 -22.98 20.70
CA ASP A 394 -6.03 -23.96 19.92
C ASP A 394 -5.53 -24.21 18.46
N GLY A 395 -4.55 -23.45 17.94
CA GLY A 395 -4.08 -23.51 16.54
C GLY A 395 -2.60 -23.87 16.38
N THR A 396 -2.22 -25.12 16.67
CA THR A 396 -0.83 -25.59 16.50
C THR A 396 -0.45 -25.69 15.02
N TYR A 397 0.59 -24.99 14.60
CA TYR A 397 1.25 -25.21 13.31
C TYR A 397 2.73 -25.50 13.51
N TYR A 398 3.27 -26.34 12.64
CA TYR A 398 4.68 -26.69 12.60
C TYR A 398 5.33 -25.91 11.45
N TYR A 399 6.46 -25.25 11.70
CA TYR A 399 7.17 -24.52 10.64
C TYR A 399 8.68 -24.81 10.65
N SER A 400 9.30 -24.52 9.50
CA SER A 400 10.75 -24.56 9.27
C SER A 400 11.35 -23.19 9.61
N SER A 401 12.00 -23.04 10.77
CA SER A 401 12.64 -21.77 11.18
C SER A 401 14.04 -21.61 10.59
N ARG A 402 14.69 -20.44 10.79
CA ARG A 402 16.11 -20.16 10.45
C ARG A 402 17.13 -21.12 11.12
N GLU A 403 16.69 -21.98 12.04
CA GLU A 403 17.45 -23.08 12.66
C GLU A 403 16.91 -24.49 12.28
N GLY A 404 15.84 -24.56 11.48
CA GLY A 404 15.34 -25.77 10.86
C GLY A 404 16.07 -25.98 9.54
N ALA A 405 16.81 -27.07 9.43
CA ALA A 405 17.51 -27.43 8.19
C ALA A 405 16.61 -28.31 7.33
N ILE A 406 16.44 -27.92 6.07
CA ILE A 406 16.06 -28.84 4.99
C ILE A 406 17.34 -29.11 4.23
N GLY A 407 17.80 -30.36 4.23
CA GLY A 407 18.93 -30.80 3.44
C GLY A 407 18.49 -31.86 2.45
N THR A 408 18.88 -31.69 1.19
CA THR A 408 18.71 -32.71 0.16
C THR A 408 19.80 -33.77 0.33
N LEU A 409 19.43 -35.05 0.29
CA LEU A 409 20.36 -36.18 0.44
C LEU A 409 21.15 -36.47 -0.85
N ALA A 410 20.94 -35.69 -1.92
CA ALA A 410 21.62 -35.87 -3.20
C ALA A 410 23.08 -35.38 -3.15
N VAL A 411 23.95 -36.13 -2.48
CA VAL A 411 25.39 -35.82 -2.28
C VAL A 411 26.23 -35.94 -3.58
N TYR A 412 25.69 -36.48 -4.69
CA TYR A 412 26.52 -36.82 -5.86
C TYR A 412 25.96 -36.50 -7.25
N ARG A 413 24.95 -35.64 -7.39
CA ARG A 413 24.58 -35.13 -8.72
C ARG A 413 24.52 -33.61 -8.70
N LYS A 414 25.32 -32.99 -9.56
CA LYS A 414 25.28 -31.55 -9.89
C LYS A 414 23.98 -31.28 -10.67
N GLN A 415 22.83 -31.50 -10.04
CA GLN A 415 21.53 -31.24 -10.65
C GLN A 415 21.28 -29.74 -10.61
N HIS A 416 20.90 -29.20 -11.76
CA HIS A 416 20.59 -27.78 -11.88
C HIS A 416 19.23 -27.56 -11.22
N GLU A 417 19.22 -26.82 -10.12
CA GLU A 417 17.98 -26.36 -9.49
C GLU A 417 17.15 -25.59 -10.53
N PRO A 418 15.84 -25.83 -10.67
CA PRO A 418 15.03 -25.09 -11.62
C PRO A 418 15.02 -23.61 -11.26
N LEU A 419 15.33 -22.79 -12.26
CA LEU A 419 15.35 -21.34 -12.15
C LEU A 419 13.99 -20.78 -12.58
N SER A 420 13.43 -19.95 -11.71
CA SER A 420 12.28 -19.11 -12.01
C SER A 420 12.77 -17.71 -12.39
N ALA A 421 11.92 -17.00 -13.12
CA ALA A 421 12.14 -15.60 -13.44
C ALA A 421 10.90 -14.78 -13.05
N VAL A 422 11.14 -13.59 -12.52
CA VAL A 422 10.12 -12.57 -12.30
C VAL A 422 10.54 -11.32 -13.03
N MET A 423 9.68 -10.84 -13.91
CA MET A 423 9.89 -9.60 -14.64
C MET A 423 8.97 -8.52 -14.08
N THR A 424 9.53 -7.40 -13.64
CA THR A 424 8.81 -6.27 -13.07
C THR A 424 8.98 -5.05 -13.98
N VAL A 425 7.88 -4.53 -14.50
CA VAL A 425 7.86 -3.38 -15.42
C VAL A 425 7.30 -2.16 -14.70
N SER A 426 8.00 -1.02 -14.75
CA SER A 426 7.52 0.24 -14.18
C SER A 426 6.25 0.73 -14.88
N GLY A 427 5.38 1.45 -14.18
CA GLY A 427 4.08 1.91 -14.69
C GLY A 427 4.17 2.86 -15.89
N ASP A 428 5.30 3.56 -16.04
CA ASP A 428 5.62 4.39 -17.20
C ASP A 428 6.29 3.62 -18.35
N GLY A 429 6.59 2.32 -18.14
CA GLY A 429 7.25 1.44 -19.10
C GLY A 429 8.72 1.78 -19.37
N ARG A 430 9.34 2.67 -18.59
CA ARG A 430 10.73 3.08 -18.79
C ARG A 430 11.74 2.08 -18.25
N ASN A 431 11.39 1.36 -17.19
CA ASN A 431 12.26 0.42 -16.50
C ASN A 431 11.65 -0.99 -16.51
N VAL A 432 12.47 -1.98 -16.85
CA VAL A 432 12.15 -3.40 -16.74
C VAL A 432 13.23 -4.05 -15.89
N PHE A 433 12.81 -4.69 -14.82
CA PHE A 433 13.66 -5.47 -13.95
C PHE A 433 13.38 -6.95 -14.16
N LEU A 434 14.42 -7.76 -14.28
CA LEU A 434 14.31 -9.21 -14.36
C LEU A 434 15.10 -9.83 -13.22
N LEU A 435 14.40 -10.54 -12.34
CA LEU A 435 14.98 -11.35 -11.30
C LEU A 435 14.93 -12.82 -11.73
N GLN A 436 16.10 -13.41 -11.96
CA GLN A 436 16.24 -14.85 -12.05
C GLN A 436 16.61 -15.39 -10.66
N HIS A 437 15.85 -16.34 -10.15
CA HIS A 437 16.04 -16.90 -8.82
C HIS A 437 15.75 -18.41 -8.82
N PRO A 438 16.23 -19.18 -7.82
CA PRO A 438 15.84 -20.57 -7.72
C PRO A 438 14.35 -20.68 -7.36
N ALA A 439 13.64 -21.61 -7.99
CA ALA A 439 12.17 -21.71 -7.91
C ALA A 439 11.63 -21.98 -6.50
N ARG A 440 12.46 -22.50 -5.57
CA ARG A 440 12.08 -22.70 -4.17
C ARG A 440 12.01 -21.41 -3.34
N PHE A 441 12.59 -20.31 -3.83
CA PHE A 441 12.65 -19.04 -3.10
C PHE A 441 11.49 -18.12 -3.48
N ASP A 442 10.95 -17.46 -2.46
CA ASP A 442 10.04 -16.34 -2.65
C ASP A 442 10.82 -15.13 -3.22
N PRO A 443 10.55 -14.72 -4.48
CA PRO A 443 11.28 -13.62 -5.11
C PRO A 443 11.13 -12.30 -4.36
N TRP A 444 10.03 -12.09 -3.63
CA TRP A 444 9.74 -10.82 -2.94
C TRP A 444 10.64 -10.59 -1.73
N GLN A 445 11.28 -11.63 -1.21
CA GLN A 445 12.25 -11.51 -0.11
C GLN A 445 13.65 -11.14 -0.61
N ALA A 446 13.91 -11.28 -1.91
CA ALA A 446 15.22 -11.13 -2.51
C ALA A 446 15.57 -9.66 -2.84
N TYR A 447 14.59 -8.77 -2.88
CA TYR A 447 14.81 -7.35 -3.18
C TYR A 447 13.92 -6.42 -2.34
N ARG A 448 14.21 -5.12 -2.43
CA ARG A 448 13.35 -4.02 -1.97
C ARG A 448 13.20 -2.98 -3.08
N VAL A 449 12.33 -2.01 -2.89
CA VAL A 449 12.15 -0.89 -3.81
C VAL A 449 12.74 0.37 -3.17
N SER A 450 13.29 1.27 -3.97
CA SER A 450 13.65 2.62 -3.49
C SER A 450 12.40 3.38 -3.02
N ALA A 451 12.58 4.38 -2.16
CA ALA A 451 11.46 5.15 -1.58
C ALA A 451 10.65 5.90 -2.66
N ASP A 452 11.34 6.41 -3.67
CA ASP A 452 10.71 7.06 -4.83
C ASP A 452 10.18 6.05 -5.86
N GLY A 453 10.41 4.76 -5.65
CA GLY A 453 9.98 3.74 -6.58
C GLY A 453 10.79 3.63 -7.85
N ALA A 454 11.89 4.35 -8.03
CA ALA A 454 12.65 4.32 -9.28
C ALA A 454 13.45 3.03 -9.50
N PHE A 455 13.82 2.31 -8.42
CA PHE A 455 14.74 1.18 -8.52
C PHE A 455 14.31 -0.05 -7.71
N LEU A 456 14.53 -1.24 -8.27
CA LEU A 456 14.58 -2.48 -7.50
C LEU A 456 16.00 -2.71 -6.99
N ILE A 457 16.14 -2.77 -5.68
CA ILE A 457 17.41 -2.89 -4.98
C ILE A 457 17.53 -4.32 -4.43
N PRO A 458 18.51 -5.10 -4.91
CA PRO A 458 18.78 -6.43 -4.37
C PRO A 458 19.07 -6.39 -2.88
N LYS A 459 18.54 -7.36 -2.13
CA LYS A 459 18.94 -7.60 -0.74
C LYS A 459 20.10 -8.58 -0.71
N SER A 460 20.96 -8.44 0.30
CA SER A 460 22.02 -9.41 0.55
C SER A 460 21.43 -10.72 1.04
N SER A 461 21.68 -11.82 0.31
CA SER A 461 21.37 -13.18 0.77
C SER A 461 22.56 -13.77 1.52
N GLN A 462 22.29 -14.37 2.68
CA GLN A 462 23.29 -15.15 3.43
C GLN A 462 23.49 -16.56 2.85
N ILE A 463 22.61 -16.99 1.94
CA ILE A 463 22.60 -18.34 1.36
C ILE A 463 22.69 -18.16 -0.16
N ASN A 464 23.86 -18.45 -0.72
CA ASN A 464 24.19 -18.47 -2.15
C ASN A 464 23.76 -17.23 -2.97
N PRO A 465 24.43 -16.07 -2.79
CA PRO A 465 24.13 -14.87 -3.57
C PRO A 465 24.32 -15.05 -5.10
N THR A 466 25.12 -16.02 -5.53
CA THR A 466 25.34 -16.36 -6.95
C THR A 466 24.12 -16.95 -7.66
N ASP A 467 23.15 -17.45 -6.89
CA ASP A 467 21.96 -18.12 -7.42
C ASP A 467 20.89 -17.12 -7.86
N PHE A 468 21.03 -15.85 -7.47
CA PHE A 468 20.15 -14.75 -7.84
C PHE A 468 20.83 -13.86 -8.88
N LYS A 469 20.16 -13.64 -10.02
CA LYS A 469 20.62 -12.68 -11.03
C LYS A 469 19.58 -11.57 -11.18
N TYR A 470 20.05 -10.34 -11.08
CA TYR A 470 19.25 -9.14 -11.23
C TYR A 470 19.68 -8.46 -12.52
N HIS A 471 18.72 -8.20 -13.40
CA HIS A 471 18.92 -7.42 -14.60
C HIS A 471 18.02 -6.19 -14.54
N TRP A 472 18.57 -5.06 -14.91
CA TRP A 472 17.84 -3.81 -15.06
C TRP A 472 18.01 -3.32 -16.49
N PHE A 473 16.90 -3.20 -17.18
CA PHE A 473 16.79 -2.61 -18.50
C PHE A 473 16.07 -1.28 -18.36
N SER A 474 16.67 -0.20 -18.87
CA SER A 474 16.06 1.11 -18.93
C SER A 474 16.07 1.62 -20.37
N ARG A 475 15.00 2.30 -20.77
CA ARG A 475 14.90 2.93 -22.09
C ARG A 475 15.92 4.07 -22.25
N ASP A 476 16.12 4.84 -21.20
CA ASP A 476 16.92 6.08 -21.21
C ASP A 476 17.89 6.09 -20.01
N LEU A 477 18.79 5.10 -19.91
CA LEU A 477 19.72 5.00 -18.78
C LEU A 477 20.72 6.16 -18.76
N GLN A 478 20.71 6.97 -17.70
CA GLN A 478 21.68 8.03 -17.45
C GLN A 478 22.66 7.64 -16.33
N LYS A 479 23.84 8.28 -16.29
CA LYS A 479 24.82 8.08 -15.20
C LYS A 479 24.23 8.42 -13.84
N GLU A 480 23.41 9.46 -13.78
CA GLU A 480 22.76 9.91 -12.56
C GLU A 480 21.81 8.84 -12.00
N ASP A 481 21.15 8.06 -12.86
CA ASP A 481 20.28 6.96 -12.41
C ASP A 481 21.09 5.86 -11.71
N ILE A 482 22.31 5.58 -12.18
CA ILE A 482 23.21 4.61 -11.56
C ILE A 482 23.69 5.11 -10.20
N PHE A 483 24.09 6.39 -10.08
CA PHE A 483 24.49 6.95 -8.79
C PHE A 483 23.33 7.01 -7.80
N ARG A 484 22.12 7.37 -8.24
CA ARG A 484 20.93 7.35 -7.39
C ARG A 484 20.59 5.94 -6.92
N PHE A 485 20.66 4.95 -7.81
CA PHE A 485 20.50 3.54 -7.44
C PHE A 485 21.49 3.12 -6.33
N LEU A 486 22.77 3.47 -6.47
CA LEU A 486 23.81 3.13 -5.48
C LEU A 486 23.59 3.83 -4.13
N GLN A 487 23.21 5.11 -4.15
CA GLN A 487 22.85 5.86 -2.95
C GLN A 487 21.64 5.22 -2.24
N ASP A 488 20.58 4.92 -2.99
CA ASP A 488 19.39 4.28 -2.43
C ASP A 488 19.72 2.89 -1.89
N LYS A 489 20.59 2.11 -2.56
CA LYS A 489 21.12 0.81 -2.06
C LYS A 489 21.76 0.96 -0.68
N ASN A 490 22.55 2.00 -0.47
CA ASN A 490 23.34 2.21 0.74
C ASN A 490 22.54 2.70 1.96
N THR A 491 21.32 3.19 1.77
CA THR A 491 20.47 3.67 2.87
C THR A 491 20.18 2.64 3.97
N GLN A 492 20.11 1.35 3.63
CA GLN A 492 19.73 0.25 4.53
C GLN A 492 20.87 -0.73 4.86
N ASN A 493 22.10 -0.40 4.48
CA ASN A 493 23.24 -1.23 4.87
C ASN A 493 23.48 -1.09 6.38
N PHE A 494 23.32 -2.19 7.11
CA PHE A 494 23.60 -2.25 8.56
C PHE A 494 25.09 -2.45 8.81
N TYR A 495 25.69 -1.52 9.55
CA TYR A 495 27.11 -1.54 9.95
C TYR A 495 27.24 -2.04 11.37
N ASP A 496 27.58 -3.32 11.56
CA ASP A 496 27.70 -3.89 12.91
C ASP A 496 29.10 -4.45 13.22
N ARG A 497 30.09 -4.26 12.33
CA ARG A 497 31.45 -4.81 12.56
C ARG A 497 32.57 -3.84 12.21
N LYS A 498 33.40 -3.51 13.21
CA LYS A 498 34.63 -2.71 13.08
C LYS A 498 35.62 -3.31 12.07
N GLU A 499 35.68 -4.64 11.96
CA GLU A 499 36.66 -5.39 11.16
C GLU A 499 36.54 -5.21 9.63
N ARG A 500 35.51 -4.53 9.11
CA ARG A 500 35.33 -4.32 7.64
C ARG A 500 35.05 -2.87 7.26
N ALA A 501 35.22 -1.93 8.17
CA ALA A 501 34.84 -0.54 7.94
C ALA A 501 35.67 0.13 6.81
N PHE A 502 36.92 -0.28 6.59
CA PHE A 502 37.78 0.26 5.51
C PHE A 502 37.38 -0.21 4.12
N ALA A 503 36.99 -1.49 3.98
CA ALA A 503 36.52 -2.03 2.71
C ALA A 503 35.19 -1.40 2.31
N LEU A 504 34.31 -1.15 3.29
CA LEU A 504 33.06 -0.42 3.09
C LEU A 504 33.29 1.06 2.76
N LEU A 505 34.29 1.69 3.38
CA LEU A 505 34.68 3.07 3.04
C LEU A 505 35.24 3.16 1.62
N ALA A 506 36.10 2.21 1.22
CA ALA A 506 36.60 2.13 -0.14
C ALA A 506 35.46 1.95 -1.17
N ALA A 507 34.51 1.05 -0.88
CA ALA A 507 33.32 0.87 -1.70
C ALA A 507 32.45 2.14 -1.76
N ALA A 508 32.23 2.82 -0.63
CA ALA A 508 31.43 4.05 -0.58
C ALA A 508 32.08 5.22 -1.36
N LEU A 509 33.41 5.35 -1.29
CA LEU A 509 34.17 6.30 -2.11
C LEU A 509 34.00 5.97 -3.60
N GLN A 510 34.18 4.69 -3.98
CA GLN A 510 34.04 4.24 -5.37
C GLN A 510 32.61 4.45 -5.89
N GLU A 511 31.58 4.20 -5.07
CA GLU A 511 30.17 4.39 -5.41
C GLU A 511 29.73 5.87 -5.44
N ALA A 512 30.64 6.80 -5.10
CA ALA A 512 30.39 8.24 -5.02
C ALA A 512 29.20 8.62 -4.12
N ASP A 513 29.00 7.88 -3.02
CA ASP A 513 27.95 8.13 -2.04
C ASP A 513 28.50 8.88 -0.82
N GLY A 514 28.45 10.21 -0.88
CA GLY A 514 28.93 11.06 0.20
C GLY A 514 28.17 10.90 1.53
N ASN A 515 26.90 10.45 1.51
CA ASN A 515 26.16 10.19 2.75
C ASN A 515 26.72 8.97 3.48
N MET A 516 27.11 7.94 2.72
CA MET A 516 27.71 6.76 3.31
C MET A 516 29.14 7.02 3.79
N VAL A 517 29.92 7.80 3.02
CA VAL A 517 31.26 8.22 3.41
C VAL A 517 31.23 8.98 4.74
N THR A 518 30.39 10.01 4.89
CA THR A 518 30.31 10.78 6.14
C THR A 518 29.88 9.92 7.32
N ARG A 519 28.85 9.08 7.15
CA ARG A 519 28.39 8.15 8.20
C ARG A 519 29.50 7.19 8.66
N LEU A 520 30.30 6.66 7.73
CA LEU A 520 31.40 5.75 8.07
C LEU A 520 32.52 6.48 8.83
N LEU A 521 32.91 7.67 8.36
CA LEU A 521 33.93 8.49 9.04
C LEU A 521 33.47 8.91 10.44
N ASP A 522 32.22 9.32 10.60
CA ASP A 522 31.66 9.70 11.90
C ASP A 522 31.55 8.50 12.86
N ALA A 523 31.14 7.33 12.35
CA ALA A 523 31.14 6.10 13.13
C ALA A 523 32.55 5.71 13.59
N MET A 524 33.58 5.92 12.77
CA MET A 524 34.98 5.67 13.15
C MET A 524 35.44 6.68 14.22
N ARG A 525 35.14 7.97 14.06
CA ARG A 525 35.43 9.00 15.09
C ARG A 525 34.77 8.68 16.44
N ALA A 526 33.50 8.26 16.41
CA ALA A 526 32.76 7.85 17.61
C ALA A 526 33.36 6.61 18.29
N ASN A 527 34.15 5.82 17.58
CA ASN A 527 34.89 4.68 18.09
C ASN A 527 36.35 5.02 18.46
N GLU A 528 36.65 6.30 18.73
CA GLU A 528 37.96 6.80 19.17
C GLU A 528 39.10 6.64 18.14
N VAL A 529 38.75 6.54 16.86
CA VAL A 529 39.73 6.54 15.76
C VAL A 529 40.11 7.98 15.43
N ASN A 530 41.40 8.28 15.32
CA ASN A 530 41.86 9.55 14.80
C ASN A 530 41.67 9.60 13.27
N VAL A 531 40.62 10.29 12.81
CA VAL A 531 40.26 10.37 11.39
C VAL A 531 40.73 11.69 10.79
N ILE A 532 41.68 11.62 9.86
CA ILE A 532 42.20 12.73 9.05
C ILE A 532 41.57 12.64 7.66
N ALA A 533 40.56 13.47 7.39
CA ALA A 533 39.89 13.53 6.09
C ALA A 533 39.43 14.97 5.82
N PRO A 534 39.19 15.37 4.56
CA PRO A 534 38.56 16.64 4.24
C PRO A 534 37.30 16.87 5.07
N ALA A 535 37.16 18.07 5.64
CA ALA A 535 36.00 18.48 6.43
C ALA A 535 34.79 18.82 5.53
N TRP A 536 34.45 17.89 4.64
CA TRP A 536 33.36 18.02 3.69
C TRP A 536 32.07 17.42 4.23
N ASP A 537 30.95 18.06 3.93
CA ASP A 537 29.63 17.48 4.13
C ASP A 537 29.30 16.43 3.06
N ALA A 538 28.17 15.74 3.22
CA ALA A 538 27.78 14.67 2.30
C ALA A 538 27.57 15.15 0.84
N ALA A 539 27.14 16.40 0.65
CA ALA A 539 26.93 16.97 -0.68
C ALA A 539 28.26 17.29 -1.35
N GLN A 540 29.22 17.86 -0.61
CA GLN A 540 30.57 18.13 -1.06
C GLN A 540 31.33 16.84 -1.41
N TRP A 541 31.25 15.81 -0.56
CA TRP A 541 31.80 14.49 -0.88
C TRP A 541 31.19 13.91 -2.16
N THR A 542 29.86 13.94 -2.29
CA THR A 542 29.16 13.43 -3.48
C THR A 542 29.59 14.19 -4.74
N ALA A 543 29.63 15.52 -4.68
CA ALA A 543 30.02 16.35 -5.81
C ALA A 543 31.45 16.05 -6.28
N LYS A 544 32.42 16.00 -5.34
CA LYS A 544 33.82 15.73 -5.67
C LYS A 544 34.03 14.31 -6.19
N LEU A 545 33.41 13.30 -5.59
CA LEU A 545 33.56 11.91 -6.05
C LEU A 545 32.91 11.67 -7.42
N ARG A 546 31.77 12.33 -7.70
CA ARG A 546 31.14 12.27 -9.02
C ARG A 546 31.93 13.03 -10.10
N GLU A 547 32.66 14.09 -9.72
CA GLU A 547 33.57 14.80 -10.62
C GLU A 547 34.69 13.88 -11.14
N LEU A 548 35.18 12.93 -10.33
CA LEU A 548 36.18 11.93 -10.75
C LEU A 548 35.66 10.96 -11.84
N TYR A 549 34.36 10.95 -12.09
CA TYR A 549 33.70 10.24 -13.20
C TYR A 549 33.34 11.16 -14.38
N SER A 550 33.70 12.44 -14.30
CA SER A 550 33.47 13.39 -15.39
C SER A 550 34.28 12.96 -16.63
N GLY A 551 33.66 12.98 -17.80
CA GLY A 551 34.27 12.49 -19.06
C GLY A 551 34.10 11.00 -19.38
N ALA A 552 33.91 10.10 -18.41
CA ALA A 552 33.68 8.67 -18.67
C ALA A 552 32.21 8.39 -18.99
N ASP A 553 31.86 7.77 -20.12
CA ASP A 553 30.48 7.33 -20.41
C ASP A 553 30.03 6.19 -19.48
N ILE A 554 28.77 5.74 -19.60
CA ILE A 554 28.26 4.66 -18.72
C ILE A 554 29.11 3.39 -18.85
N ALA A 555 29.51 3.04 -20.07
CA ALA A 555 30.35 1.87 -20.32
C ALA A 555 31.73 2.00 -19.67
N GLY A 556 32.35 3.19 -19.71
CA GLY A 556 33.60 3.49 -19.04
C GLY A 556 33.49 3.56 -17.51
N MET A 557 32.33 3.94 -16.97
CA MET A 557 32.08 4.07 -15.53
C MET A 557 31.84 2.73 -14.83
N LEU A 558 31.06 1.84 -15.46
CA LEU A 558 30.60 0.58 -14.84
C LEU A 558 31.73 -0.35 -14.33
N PRO A 559 32.89 -0.51 -15.00
CA PRO A 559 33.98 -1.34 -14.49
C PRO A 559 34.48 -0.89 -13.11
N TYR A 560 34.59 0.42 -12.90
CA TYR A 560 35.03 1.00 -11.64
C TYR A 560 33.98 0.80 -10.53
N LEU A 561 32.70 1.02 -10.84
CA LEU A 561 31.61 0.78 -9.89
C LEU A 561 31.44 -0.72 -9.57
N THR A 562 31.68 -1.61 -10.53
CA THR A 562 31.61 -3.07 -10.31
C THR A 562 32.65 -3.52 -9.29
N LYS A 563 33.85 -2.91 -9.31
CA LYS A 563 34.94 -3.20 -8.37
C LYS A 563 34.54 -2.97 -6.91
N ALA A 564 33.64 -2.02 -6.63
CA ALA A 564 33.10 -1.78 -5.28
C ALA A 564 32.32 -2.99 -4.73
N GLY A 565 31.75 -3.82 -5.62
CA GLY A 565 31.01 -5.03 -5.26
C GLY A 565 31.86 -6.30 -5.18
N GLU A 566 33.14 -6.25 -5.55
CA GLU A 566 34.03 -7.41 -5.54
C GLU A 566 34.62 -7.65 -4.14
N THR A 567 34.64 -8.91 -3.68
CA THR A 567 35.15 -9.28 -2.34
C THR A 567 36.62 -8.89 -2.13
N THR A 568 37.41 -8.86 -3.21
CA THR A 568 38.82 -8.45 -3.20
C THR A 568 39.06 -7.18 -4.02
N GLY A 569 38.00 -6.42 -4.35
CA GLY A 569 38.10 -5.24 -5.21
C GLY A 569 39.02 -4.15 -4.65
N HIS A 570 39.13 -4.07 -3.32
CA HIS A 570 39.95 -3.08 -2.61
C HIS A 570 40.86 -3.76 -1.58
N ALA A 571 41.79 -4.58 -2.04
CA ALA A 571 42.80 -5.19 -1.17
C ALA A 571 43.73 -4.12 -0.56
N ALA A 572 43.98 -4.23 0.75
CA ALA A 572 44.92 -3.38 1.45
C ALA A 572 46.36 -3.83 1.21
N GLU A 573 47.22 -2.89 0.82
CA GLU A 573 48.66 -3.05 0.71
C GLU A 573 49.29 -2.76 2.09
N GLN A 574 49.99 -3.74 2.68
CA GLN A 574 50.74 -3.53 3.92
C GLN A 574 52.02 -2.73 3.60
N LEU A 575 52.17 -1.56 4.23
CA LEU A 575 53.31 -0.67 3.99
C LEU A 575 54.47 -0.92 4.96
N SER A 576 54.17 -1.21 6.23
CA SER A 576 55.17 -1.43 7.28
C SER A 576 54.57 -2.06 8.52
N GLU A 577 55.38 -2.77 9.30
CA GLU A 577 55.02 -3.30 10.62
C GLU A 577 56.17 -3.04 11.60
N GLN A 578 55.91 -2.27 12.67
CA GLN A 578 56.89 -1.94 13.72
C GLN A 578 56.18 -1.86 15.07
N ASP A 579 56.75 -2.48 16.11
CA ASP A 579 56.27 -2.42 17.51
C ASP A 579 54.77 -2.76 17.71
N GLY A 580 54.27 -3.76 16.98
CA GLY A 580 52.86 -4.18 17.04
C GLY A 580 51.89 -3.24 16.30
N ILE A 581 52.41 -2.22 15.63
CA ILE A 581 51.67 -1.27 14.80
C ILE A 581 51.87 -1.63 13.32
N THR A 582 50.78 -1.92 12.62
CA THR A 582 50.79 -2.22 11.18
C THR A 582 50.14 -1.09 10.39
N LYS A 583 50.81 -0.60 9.34
CA LYS A 583 50.30 0.43 8.43
C LYS A 583 49.84 -0.19 7.11
N TYR A 584 48.66 0.23 6.66
CA TYR A 584 48.04 -0.26 5.44
C TYR A 584 47.64 0.89 4.51
N ARG A 585 47.51 0.59 3.21
CA ARG A 585 47.02 1.51 2.19
C ARG A 585 46.04 0.81 1.26
N ILE A 586 44.92 1.46 0.97
CA ILE A 586 43.96 1.06 -0.06
C ILE A 586 43.92 2.17 -1.11
N ARG A 587 44.05 1.80 -2.39
CA ARG A 587 43.88 2.72 -3.52
C ARG A 587 42.52 2.45 -4.20
N VAL A 588 41.70 3.47 -4.28
CA VAL A 588 40.38 3.48 -4.94
C VAL A 588 40.51 4.27 -6.23
N THR A 589 40.54 3.58 -7.36
CA THR A 589 40.84 4.19 -8.66
C THR A 589 39.56 4.66 -9.36
N PHE A 590 39.59 5.82 -9.97
CA PHE A 590 38.51 6.40 -10.77
C PHE A 590 38.99 6.60 -12.22
N PRO A 591 38.09 6.93 -13.16
CA PRO A 591 38.49 7.34 -14.50
C PRO A 591 39.44 8.55 -14.51
N ASP A 592 39.21 9.55 -13.65
CA ASP A 592 39.99 10.78 -13.59
C ASP A 592 40.51 11.07 -12.17
N GLY A 593 41.24 10.11 -11.59
CA GLY A 593 41.93 10.29 -10.30
C GLY A 593 41.96 9.03 -9.43
N THR A 594 42.45 9.18 -8.20
CA THR A 594 42.52 8.09 -7.22
C THR A 594 42.25 8.64 -5.82
N ALA A 595 41.41 7.95 -5.04
CA ALA A 595 41.31 8.19 -3.61
C ALA A 595 42.18 7.18 -2.85
N VAL A 596 42.93 7.66 -1.87
CA VAL A 596 43.84 6.86 -1.06
C VAL A 596 43.33 6.83 0.36
N ILE A 597 43.14 5.62 0.89
CA ILE A 597 42.88 5.40 2.32
C ILE A 597 44.15 4.82 2.93
N ALA A 598 44.74 5.50 3.90
CA ALA A 598 45.84 4.98 4.72
C ALA A 598 45.35 4.77 6.15
N TYR A 599 45.70 3.66 6.79
CA TYR A 599 45.28 3.41 8.16
C TYR A 599 46.31 2.63 8.96
N THR A 600 46.23 2.76 10.28
CA THR A 600 47.16 2.18 11.24
C THR A 600 46.40 1.33 12.26
N GLU A 601 46.78 0.06 12.39
CA GLU A 601 46.22 -0.90 13.34
C GLU A 601 47.24 -1.26 14.43
N ASN A 602 46.79 -1.46 15.66
CA ASN A 602 47.58 -2.01 16.77
C ASN A 602 46.78 -3.18 17.39
N ASN A 603 47.31 -4.40 17.36
CA ASN A 603 46.62 -5.60 17.87
C ASN A 603 45.18 -5.76 17.33
N ARG A 604 44.95 -5.38 16.06
CA ARG A 604 43.63 -5.33 15.37
C ARG A 604 42.68 -4.20 15.81
N ASP A 605 43.11 -3.32 16.70
CA ASP A 605 42.40 -2.07 17.00
C ASP A 605 42.88 -0.96 16.07
N LEU A 606 41.94 -0.34 15.36
CA LEU A 606 42.18 0.83 14.53
C LEU A 606 42.51 2.06 15.39
N LYS A 607 43.64 2.73 15.11
CA LYS A 607 44.06 3.95 15.83
C LYS A 607 43.97 5.20 14.98
N GLU A 608 44.35 5.12 13.71
CA GLU A 608 44.41 6.27 12.82
C GLU A 608 43.95 5.88 11.42
N LEU A 609 43.23 6.81 10.77
CA LEU A 609 42.74 6.69 9.41
C LEU A 609 42.94 8.03 8.69
N THR A 610 43.58 8.00 7.53
CA THR A 610 43.72 9.14 6.63
C THR A 610 43.04 8.84 5.31
N VAL A 611 42.24 9.79 4.80
CA VAL A 611 41.59 9.72 3.49
C VAL A 611 41.99 10.94 2.66
N GLU A 612 42.59 10.70 1.50
CA GLU A 612 43.04 11.73 0.56
C GLU A 612 42.48 11.46 -0.83
N ILE A 613 42.16 12.52 -1.58
CA ILE A 613 41.80 12.43 -3.00
C ILE A 613 42.94 13.06 -3.80
N GLU A 614 43.56 12.26 -4.67
CA GLU A 614 44.56 12.69 -5.62
C GLU A 614 43.86 12.94 -6.98
N ASP A 615 43.81 14.19 -7.40
CA ASP A 615 43.26 14.55 -8.71
C ASP A 615 44.18 14.00 -9.82
N GLY A 616 43.59 13.44 -10.88
CA GLY A 616 44.31 12.87 -12.03
C GLY A 616 45.14 13.87 -12.84
N THR A 617 45.06 15.16 -12.52
CA THR A 617 45.83 16.24 -13.17
C THR A 617 47.21 16.42 -12.55
N GLY A 618 47.95 15.32 -12.39
CA GLY A 618 49.40 15.34 -12.18
C GLY A 618 50.11 15.85 -13.43
N GLY A 619 50.07 17.17 -13.70
CA GLY A 619 50.80 17.74 -14.83
C GLY A 619 50.32 19.06 -15.41
N LYS A 620 49.73 19.99 -14.65
CA LYS A 620 49.77 21.43 -15.00
C LYS A 620 49.92 22.26 -13.74
N GLN A 621 51.18 22.55 -13.39
CA GLN A 621 51.51 23.69 -12.53
C GLN A 621 51.26 25.01 -13.30
N PRO A 622 50.96 26.11 -12.58
CA PRO A 622 50.44 27.37 -13.13
C PRO A 622 51.31 28.03 -14.20
#